data_AF-A0A2R4JK87-F1
#
_entry.id   AF-A0A2R4JK87-F1
#
_cell.length_a   1.000
_cell.length_b   1.000
_cell.length_c   1.000
_cell.angle_alpha   90.00
_cell.angle_beta   90.00
_cell.angle_gamma   90.00
#
_symmetry.space_group_name_H-M   'P 1'
#
loop_
_entity.id
_entity.type
_entity.pdbx_description
1 polymer ?
#
loop_
_entity_poly.entity_id
_entity_poly.type
_entity_poly.pdbx_seq_one_letter_code
_entity_poly.pdbx_strand_id
1 'polypeptide(L)'
;MDVELTYRKGLLRTIGDVEVSYGRREWLDSTPRALGPWPLEYQRFGATLRAVGGVGITYRRWSTLPRTVGQWTCGCSRFGARLLSIGPYELRHDRGGSRVRGIGPLEIFYDRLGSRPVRVRLHDGSRTLSDDLVLALFLVLFWQQQSWDAAQRANN
;
A
#
# COMPACT_ATOMS: atom_id res chain seq x y z
N MET A 1 3.32 18.39 -6.65
CA MET A 1 2.01 18.05 -7.25
C MET A 1 1.12 17.41 -6.20
N ASP A 2 -0.18 17.73 -6.16
CA ASP A 2 -1.14 17.06 -5.28
C ASP A 2 -1.93 16.03 -6.09
N VAL A 3 -2.02 14.81 -5.55
CA VAL A 3 -2.71 13.67 -6.12
C VAL A 3 -3.82 13.25 -5.17
N GLU A 4 -5.04 13.15 -5.68
CA GLU A 4 -6.18 12.75 -4.86
C GLU A 4 -6.34 11.23 -4.82
N LEU A 5 -6.73 10.73 -3.64
CA LEU A 5 -7.06 9.33 -3.41
C LEU A 5 -8.57 9.22 -3.24
N THR A 6 -9.25 8.59 -4.20
CA THR A 6 -10.70 8.44 -4.13
C THR A 6 -11.07 7.13 -3.46
N TYR A 7 -12.09 7.15 -2.60
CA TYR A 7 -12.61 5.95 -1.95
C TYR A 7 -14.09 5.77 -2.26
N ARG A 8 -14.51 4.51 -2.43
CA ARG A 8 -15.92 4.14 -2.57
C ARG A 8 -16.23 3.00 -1.61
N LYS A 9 -17.20 3.21 -0.73
CA LYS A 9 -17.56 2.25 0.35
C LYS A 9 -16.36 1.85 1.22
N GLY A 10 -15.42 2.78 1.44
CA GLY A 10 -14.18 2.54 2.21
C GLY A 10 -13.06 1.85 1.44
N LEU A 11 -13.26 1.50 0.17
CA LEU A 11 -12.25 0.88 -0.69
C LEU A 11 -11.56 1.93 -1.55
N LEU A 12 -10.22 1.89 -1.64
CA LEU A 12 -9.41 2.78 -2.47
C LEU A 12 -9.71 2.52 -3.95
N ARG A 13 -10.22 3.52 -4.68
CA ARG A 13 -10.62 3.36 -6.09
C ARG A 13 -9.67 3.99 -7.07
N THR A 14 -9.05 5.11 -6.72
CA THR A 14 -8.10 5.76 -7.61
C THR A 14 -6.92 6.29 -6.83
N ILE A 15 -5.76 6.22 -7.47
CA ILE A 15 -4.51 6.84 -7.05
C ILE A 15 -4.11 7.79 -8.19
N GLY A 16 -4.55 9.05 -8.10
CA GLY A 16 -4.47 9.96 -9.25
C GLY A 16 -5.24 9.40 -10.44
N ASP A 17 -4.53 9.17 -11.55
CA ASP A 17 -5.09 8.66 -12.80
C ASP A 17 -5.17 7.12 -12.85
N VAL A 18 -4.61 6.41 -11.86
CA VAL A 18 -4.58 4.95 -11.82
C VAL A 18 -5.76 4.41 -11.03
N GLU A 19 -6.61 3.62 -11.69
CA GLU A 19 -7.78 2.98 -11.06
C GLU A 19 -7.39 1.68 -10.31
N VAL A 20 -8.04 1.40 -9.19
CA VAL A 20 -7.94 0.13 -8.47
C VAL A 20 -9.24 -0.64 -8.67
N SER A 21 -9.14 -1.75 -9.39
CA SER A 21 -10.28 -2.62 -9.70
C SER A 21 -10.48 -3.65 -8.60
N TYR A 22 -11.73 -3.99 -8.32
CA TYR A 22 -12.13 -5.00 -7.32
C TYR A 22 -12.92 -6.13 -7.98
N GLY A 23 -13.08 -7.25 -7.26
CA GLY A 23 -13.86 -8.38 -7.74
C GLY A 23 -15.32 -8.04 -8.06
N ARG A 24 -15.94 -8.81 -8.97
CA ARG A 24 -17.29 -8.60 -9.51
C ARG A 24 -18.40 -8.48 -8.44
N ARG A 25 -18.16 -8.95 -7.22
CA ARG A 25 -19.08 -8.85 -6.06
C ARG A 25 -18.39 -8.07 -4.94
N GLU A 26 -18.31 -6.76 -5.10
CA GLU A 26 -17.62 -5.85 -4.18
C GLU A 26 -18.15 -5.87 -2.73
N TRP A 27 -19.39 -6.34 -2.51
CA TRP A 27 -19.96 -6.50 -1.16
C TRP A 27 -19.46 -7.77 -0.44
N LEU A 28 -18.92 -8.74 -1.19
CA LEU A 28 -18.38 -10.02 -0.70
C LEU A 28 -16.85 -10.05 -0.76
N ASP A 29 -16.26 -9.32 -1.71
CA ASP A 29 -14.83 -9.33 -2.00
C ASP A 29 -14.27 -7.90 -2.07
N SER A 30 -13.74 -7.44 -0.94
CA SER A 30 -13.00 -6.19 -0.79
C SER A 30 -11.53 -6.30 -1.24
N THR A 31 -11.15 -7.42 -1.85
CA THR A 31 -9.78 -7.65 -2.30
C THR A 31 -9.55 -6.92 -3.62
N PRO A 32 -8.54 -6.04 -3.72
CA PRO A 32 -8.21 -5.42 -4.99
C PRO A 32 -7.73 -6.50 -5.98
N ARG A 33 -8.03 -6.34 -7.27
CA ARG A 33 -7.74 -7.31 -8.33
C ARG A 33 -6.82 -6.78 -9.41
N ALA A 34 -6.80 -5.47 -9.62
CA ALA A 34 -5.84 -4.82 -10.51
C ALA A 34 -5.56 -3.40 -10.01
N LEU A 35 -4.36 -2.92 -10.33
CA LEU A 35 -3.91 -1.54 -10.19
C LEU A 35 -3.67 -1.01 -11.60
N GLY A 36 -4.66 -0.32 -12.17
CA GLY A 36 -4.69 0.12 -13.56
C GLY A 36 -4.46 -1.05 -14.51
N PRO A 37 -3.39 -1.03 -15.33
CA PRO A 37 -3.05 -2.12 -16.23
C PRO A 37 -2.41 -3.32 -15.51
N TRP A 38 -2.03 -3.22 -14.24
CA TRP A 38 -1.28 -4.25 -13.53
C TRP A 38 -2.20 -5.19 -12.75
N PRO A 39 -2.36 -6.47 -13.16
CA PRO A 39 -3.13 -7.45 -12.40
C PRO A 39 -2.49 -7.77 -11.05
N LEU A 40 -3.31 -7.96 -10.03
CA LEU A 40 -2.90 -8.37 -8.69
C LEU A 40 -3.06 -9.89 -8.54
N GLU A 41 -1.96 -10.57 -8.29
CA GLU A 41 -1.93 -12.00 -8.03
C GLU A 41 -1.84 -12.28 -6.54
N TYR A 42 -2.68 -13.18 -6.05
CA TYR A 42 -2.71 -13.57 -4.64
C TYR A 42 -2.21 -15.00 -4.47
N GLN A 43 -1.75 -15.32 -3.26
CA GLN A 43 -1.47 -16.70 -2.89
C GLN A 43 -2.76 -17.54 -2.95
N ARG A 44 -2.63 -18.81 -3.36
CA ARG A 44 -3.77 -19.73 -3.58
C ARG A 44 -4.69 -19.86 -2.37
N PHE A 45 -4.17 -19.73 -1.15
CA PHE A 45 -4.91 -19.93 0.09
C PHE A 45 -4.80 -18.73 1.04
N GLY A 46 -4.85 -17.50 0.53
CA GLY A 46 -4.85 -16.32 1.40
C GLY A 46 -5.07 -14.99 0.68
N ALA A 47 -5.26 -13.94 1.48
CA ALA A 47 -5.31 -12.55 1.03
C ALA A 47 -3.92 -11.94 0.80
N THR A 48 -2.86 -12.74 0.89
CA THR A 48 -1.48 -12.29 0.72
C THR A 48 -1.17 -12.09 -0.75
N LEU A 49 -0.76 -10.88 -1.10
CA LEU A 49 -0.44 -10.49 -2.47
C LEU A 49 0.89 -11.11 -2.90
N ARG A 50 0.89 -11.95 -3.92
CA ARG A 50 2.08 -12.63 -4.47
C ARG A 50 2.76 -11.82 -5.57
N ALA A 51 2.02 -11.10 -6.40
CA ALA A 51 2.59 -10.34 -7.52
C ALA A 51 1.69 -9.17 -7.94
N VAL A 52 2.29 -8.16 -8.58
CA VAL A 52 1.59 -7.04 -9.22
C VAL A 52 2.14 -6.83 -10.62
N GLY A 53 1.33 -7.05 -11.66
CA GLY A 53 1.75 -6.83 -13.05
C GLY A 53 3.01 -7.61 -13.45
N GLY A 54 3.21 -8.80 -12.89
CA GLY A 54 4.42 -9.62 -13.09
C GLY A 54 5.58 -9.32 -12.12
N VAL A 55 5.48 -8.26 -11.31
CA VAL A 55 6.43 -7.96 -10.23
C VAL A 55 6.15 -8.88 -9.04
N GLY A 56 7.01 -9.89 -8.84
CA GLY A 56 6.87 -10.85 -7.75
C GLY A 56 7.19 -10.27 -6.37
N ILE A 57 6.40 -10.62 -5.36
CA ILE A 57 6.59 -10.21 -3.97
C ILE A 57 6.98 -11.43 -3.15
N THR A 58 8.10 -11.33 -2.44
CA THR A 58 8.52 -12.35 -1.47
C THR A 58 8.30 -11.85 -0.06
N TYR A 59 7.94 -12.75 0.85
CA TYR A 59 7.67 -12.45 2.25
C TYR A 59 8.68 -13.14 3.16
N ARG A 60 8.79 -12.62 4.38
CA ARG A 60 9.56 -13.30 5.43
C ARG A 60 8.77 -14.51 5.96
N ARG A 61 9.49 -15.57 6.33
CA ARG A 61 8.92 -16.88 6.71
C ARG A 61 7.89 -16.84 7.85
N TRP A 62 7.96 -15.84 8.73
CA TRP A 62 7.11 -15.70 9.92
C TRP A 62 6.55 -14.28 10.07
N SER A 63 6.40 -13.55 8.97
CA SER A 63 5.87 -12.19 9.02
C SER A 63 5.02 -11.93 7.78
N THR A 64 3.98 -11.13 7.97
CA THR A 64 3.15 -10.58 6.89
C THR A 64 3.87 -9.48 6.12
N LEU A 65 5.07 -9.08 6.56
CA LEU A 65 5.85 -8.06 5.90
C LEU A 65 6.60 -8.60 4.67
N PRO A 66 6.60 -7.82 3.58
CA PRO A 66 7.39 -8.12 2.39
C PRO A 66 8.87 -8.08 2.70
N ARG A 67 9.63 -8.93 2.02
CA ARG A 67 11.09 -8.91 1.99
C ARG A 67 11.61 -8.29 0.70
N THR A 68 11.01 -8.66 -0.44
CA THR A 68 11.34 -8.07 -1.74
C THR A 68 10.10 -7.87 -2.58
N VAL A 69 10.15 -6.87 -3.47
CA VAL A 69 9.14 -6.55 -4.48
C VAL A 69 9.88 -6.40 -5.80
N GLY A 70 9.88 -7.45 -6.63
CA GLY A 70 10.72 -7.53 -7.83
C GLY A 70 12.19 -7.37 -7.46
N GLN A 71 12.80 -6.30 -7.99
CA GLN A 71 14.19 -5.92 -7.73
C GLN A 71 14.37 -5.08 -6.46
N TRP A 72 13.27 -4.62 -5.85
CA TRP A 72 13.33 -3.77 -4.67
C TRP A 72 13.45 -4.59 -3.39
N THR A 73 14.39 -4.19 -2.54
CA THR A 73 14.52 -4.74 -1.20
C THR A 73 13.67 -3.92 -0.22
N CYS A 74 12.93 -4.62 0.64
CA CYS A 74 12.12 -4.00 1.68
C CYS A 74 12.88 -3.99 3.02
N GLY A 75 13.12 -2.79 3.56
CA GLY A 75 13.65 -2.61 4.91
C GLY A 75 12.53 -2.75 5.94
N CYS A 76 12.74 -3.50 7.01
CA CYS A 76 11.77 -3.64 8.10
C CYS A 76 12.43 -3.28 9.43
N SER A 77 11.63 -2.93 10.44
CA SER A 77 12.14 -2.69 11.79
C SER A 77 12.77 -3.96 12.39
N ARG A 78 13.61 -3.77 13.42
CA ARG A 78 14.37 -4.85 14.09
C ARG A 78 13.50 -6.03 14.51
N PHE A 79 12.25 -5.78 14.90
CA PHE A 79 11.29 -6.79 15.33
C PHE A 79 10.30 -7.21 14.24
N GLY A 80 10.47 -6.75 12.99
CA GLY A 80 9.57 -7.09 11.88
C GLY A 80 8.14 -6.60 12.09
N ALA A 81 7.96 -5.54 12.89
CA ALA A 81 6.65 -4.99 13.22
C ALA A 81 6.17 -3.94 12.21
N ARG A 82 7.10 -3.31 11.47
CA ARG A 82 6.79 -2.27 10.49
C ARG A 82 7.78 -2.27 9.32
N LEU A 83 7.28 -1.89 8.17
CA LEU A 83 8.08 -1.59 6.98
C LEU A 83 8.77 -0.23 7.19
N LEU A 84 10.04 -0.09 6.85
CA LEU A 84 10.83 1.14 6.97
C LEU A 84 11.23 1.71 5.61
N SER A 85 11.36 0.85 4.60
CA SER A 85 11.69 1.27 3.24
C SER A 85 11.18 0.22 2.23
N ILE A 86 10.94 0.68 1.01
CA ILE A 86 10.64 -0.16 -0.15
C ILE A 86 11.50 0.31 -1.32
N GLY A 87 12.51 -0.49 -1.67
CA GLY A 87 13.45 -0.16 -2.72
C GLY A 87 14.16 1.18 -2.45
N PRO A 88 14.11 2.14 -3.37
CA PRO A 88 14.73 3.46 -3.18
C PRO A 88 13.91 4.40 -2.26
N TYR A 89 12.72 3.99 -1.84
CA TYR A 89 11.79 4.87 -1.13
C TYR A 89 11.78 4.59 0.38
N GLU A 90 12.18 5.59 1.18
CA GLU A 90 12.10 5.53 2.63
C GLU A 90 10.70 5.86 3.17
N LEU A 91 10.24 5.09 4.16
CA LEU A 91 8.92 5.26 4.75
C LEU A 91 8.98 6.08 6.03
N ARG A 92 8.39 7.27 6.00
CA ARG A 92 8.24 8.15 7.16
C ARG A 92 6.94 7.83 7.86
N HIS A 93 7.03 7.50 9.14
CA HIS A 93 5.85 7.16 9.97
C HIS A 93 5.43 8.37 10.82
N ASP A 94 4.18 8.36 11.27
CA ASP A 94 3.72 9.34 12.26
C ASP A 94 4.36 9.11 13.64
N ARG A 95 4.16 10.07 14.57
CA ARG A 95 4.67 9.98 15.95
C ARG A 95 4.17 8.75 16.70
N GLY A 96 3.01 8.21 16.33
CA GLY A 96 2.45 6.98 16.89
C GLY A 96 2.99 5.71 16.25
N GLY A 97 3.86 5.83 15.23
CA GLY A 97 4.52 4.72 14.54
C GLY A 97 3.59 3.78 13.80
N SER A 98 2.29 4.09 13.72
CA SER A 98 1.24 3.18 13.26
C SER A 98 0.84 3.43 11.82
N ARG A 99 1.18 4.60 11.27
CA ARG A 99 0.74 5.05 9.95
C ARG A 99 1.90 5.61 9.15
N VAL A 100 1.95 5.28 7.86
CA VAL A 100 2.93 5.87 6.95
C VAL A 100 2.41 7.23 6.48
N ARG A 101 3.22 8.26 6.72
CA ARG A 101 2.98 9.66 6.32
C ARG A 101 3.85 10.11 5.15
N GLY A 102 4.89 9.36 4.80
CA GLY A 102 5.68 9.68 3.61
C GLY A 102 6.36 8.45 3.01
N ILE A 103 6.58 8.50 1.70
CA ILE A 103 7.19 7.44 0.89
C ILE A 103 8.20 8.13 -0.04
N GLY A 104 9.47 8.20 0.36
CA GLY A 104 10.49 8.99 -0.32
C GLY A 104 10.00 10.43 -0.57
N PRO A 105 9.86 10.86 -1.85
CA PRO A 105 9.40 12.21 -2.20
C PRO A 105 7.89 12.41 -2.01
N LEU A 106 7.12 11.36 -1.72
CA LEU A 106 5.69 11.44 -1.45
C LEU A 106 5.40 11.73 0.03
N GLU A 107 4.37 12.53 0.26
CA GLU A 107 3.78 12.80 1.56
C GLU A 107 2.28 12.49 1.54
N ILE A 108 1.80 11.74 2.52
CA ILE A 108 0.42 11.24 2.60
C ILE A 108 -0.36 12.05 3.63
N PHE A 109 -1.45 12.65 3.17
CA PHE A 109 -2.42 13.39 3.96
C PHE A 109 -3.62 12.51 4.25
N TYR A 110 -4.04 12.52 5.51
CA TYR A 110 -5.16 11.74 6.00
C TYR A 110 -6.36 12.65 6.27
N ASP A 111 -7.55 12.05 6.32
CA ASP A 111 -8.77 12.73 6.74
C ASP A 111 -8.66 13.28 8.17
N ARG A 112 -9.64 14.10 8.58
CA ARG A 112 -9.65 14.71 9.93
C ARG A 112 -9.63 13.68 11.06
N LEU A 113 -10.19 12.48 10.84
CA LEU A 113 -10.19 11.38 11.79
C LEU A 113 -8.86 10.58 11.76
N GLY A 114 -7.99 10.86 10.80
CA GLY A 114 -6.71 10.18 10.59
C GLY A 114 -6.86 8.73 10.16
N SER A 115 -8.07 8.28 9.83
CA SER A 115 -8.40 6.88 9.54
C SER A 115 -8.02 6.52 8.12
N ARG A 116 -8.10 7.47 7.17
CA ARG A 116 -7.92 7.16 5.74
C ARG A 116 -7.04 8.19 5.04
N PRO A 117 -6.10 7.76 4.18
CA PRO A 117 -5.31 8.67 3.38
C PRO A 117 -6.17 9.23 2.24
N VAL A 118 -6.34 10.55 2.19
CA VAL A 118 -7.22 11.24 1.23
C VAL A 118 -6.46 11.91 0.09
N ARG A 119 -5.18 12.22 0.30
CA ARG A 119 -4.37 12.96 -0.67
C ARG A 119 -2.91 12.60 -0.49
N VAL A 120 -2.15 12.66 -1.58
CA VAL A 120 -0.70 12.52 -1.57
C VAL A 120 -0.09 13.73 -2.26
N ARG A 121 0.99 14.27 -1.70
CA ARG A 121 1.77 15.34 -2.31
C ARG A 121 3.14 14.82 -2.71
N LEU A 122 3.53 15.15 -3.92
CA LEU A 122 4.84 14.85 -4.46
C LEU A 122 5.73 16.11 -4.39
N HIS A 123 6.89 15.97 -3.75
CA HIS A 123 7.83 17.06 -3.42
C HIS A 123 9.09 17.12 -4.30
N ASP A 124 9.29 16.18 -5.22
CA ASP A 124 10.47 16.11 -6.09
C ASP A 124 10.40 17.05 -7.32
N GLY A 125 9.35 17.86 -7.44
CA GLY A 125 9.10 18.73 -8.59
C GLY A 125 8.53 18.02 -9.82
N SER A 126 8.34 16.70 -9.77
CA SER A 126 7.71 15.93 -10.85
C SER A 126 6.23 16.30 -10.99
N ARG A 127 5.79 16.32 -12.25
CA ARG A 127 4.41 16.66 -12.64
C ARG A 127 3.50 15.43 -12.82
N THR A 128 4.04 14.24 -12.65
CA THR A 128 3.33 12.96 -12.75
C THR A 128 3.86 12.00 -11.70
N LEU A 129 2.99 11.11 -11.22
CA LEU A 129 3.42 9.95 -10.44
C LEU A 129 4.04 8.93 -11.40
N SER A 130 5.27 8.49 -11.11
CA SER A 130 5.84 7.35 -11.82
C SER A 130 5.11 6.07 -11.43
N ASP A 131 5.09 5.11 -12.34
CA ASP A 131 4.54 3.77 -12.10
C ASP A 131 5.13 3.13 -10.84
N ASP A 132 6.43 3.34 -10.62
CA ASP A 132 7.14 2.86 -9.45
C ASP A 132 6.61 3.47 -8.13
N LEU A 133 6.34 4.78 -8.14
CA LEU A 133 5.76 5.47 -6.99
C LEU A 133 4.31 5.07 -6.76
N VAL A 134 3.53 4.85 -7.82
CA VAL A 134 2.16 4.33 -7.73
C VAL A 134 2.16 2.94 -7.10
N LEU A 135 3.03 2.05 -7.58
CA LEU A 135 3.19 0.70 -7.03
C LEU A 135 3.62 0.76 -5.56
N ALA A 136 4.64 1.54 -5.22
CA ALA A 136 5.11 1.69 -3.85
C ALA A 136 4.01 2.23 -2.92
N LEU A 137 3.28 3.26 -3.36
CA LEU A 137 2.17 3.84 -2.63
C LEU A 137 1.05 2.81 -2.40
N PHE A 138 0.61 2.13 -3.46
CA PHE A 138 -0.42 1.09 -3.38
C PHE A 138 -0.02 0.00 -2.38
N LEU A 139 1.19 -0.53 -2.48
CA LEU A 139 1.68 -1.61 -1.61
C LEU A 139 1.74 -1.19 -0.15
N VAL A 140 2.24 0.02 0.13
CA VAL A 140 2.30 0.57 1.49
C VAL A 140 0.90 0.70 2.09
N LEU A 141 -0.05 1.26 1.35
CA LEU A 141 -1.44 1.39 1.81
C LEU A 141 -2.10 0.03 2.02
N PHE A 142 -1.86 -0.91 1.10
CA PHE A 142 -2.38 -2.26 1.16
C PHE A 142 -1.89 -3.01 2.41
N TRP A 143 -0.59 -2.99 2.70
CA TRP A 143 -0.05 -3.65 3.90
C TRP A 143 -0.44 -2.94 5.19
N GLN A 144 -0.57 -1.60 5.17
CA GLN A 144 -1.09 -0.87 6.34
C GLN A 144 -2.54 -1.27 6.65
N GLN A 145 -3.38 -1.45 5.62
CA GLN A 145 -4.74 -1.95 5.83
C GLN A 145 -4.74 -3.37 6.42
N GLN A 146 -3.90 -4.27 5.89
CA GLN A 146 -3.81 -5.63 6.42
C GLN A 146 -3.34 -5.67 7.88
N SER A 147 -2.38 -4.83 8.26
CA SER A 147 -1.89 -4.80 9.64
C SER A 147 -2.97 -4.28 10.60
N TRP A 148 -3.78 -3.30 10.19
CA TRP A 148 -4.93 -2.84 10.97
C TRP A 148 -6.01 -3.91 11.09
N ASP A 149 -6.38 -4.59 10.00
CA ASP A 149 -7.37 -5.65 10.03
C ASP A 149 -6.93 -6.82 10.93
N ALA A 150 -5.64 -7.17 10.89
CA ALA A 150 -5.06 -8.17 11.77
C ALA A 150 -5.09 -7.74 13.25
N ALA A 151 -4.74 -6.48 13.55
CA ALA A 151 -4.78 -5.96 14.91
C ALA A 151 -6.22 -5.89 15.48
N GLN A 152 -7.20 -5.52 14.65
CA GLN A 152 -8.61 -5.51 15.05
C GLN A 152 -9.14 -6.93 15.34
N ARG A 153 -8.73 -7.93 14.53
CA ARG A 153 -9.10 -9.33 14.77
C ARG A 153 -8.43 -9.94 16.01
N ALA A 154 -7.27 -9.45 16.42
CA ALA A 154 -6.58 -9.95 17.61
C ALA A 154 -7.15 -9.38 18.92
N ASN A 155 -7.83 -8.23 18.86
CA ASN A 155 -8.43 -7.55 20.00
C ASN A 155 -9.92 -7.88 20.21
N ASN A 156 -10.47 -8.82 19.44
CA ASN A 156 -11.89 -9.20 19.45
C ASN A 156 -12.02 -10.70 19.62
#